data_AF-A0A0C9PI69-F1
#
_entry.id   AF-A0A0C9PI69-F1
#
_cell.length_a   1.000
_cell.length_b   1.000
_cell.length_c   1.000
_cell.angle_alpha   90.00
_cell.angle_beta   90.00
_cell.angle_gamma   90.00
#
_symmetry.space_group_name_H-M   'P 1'
#
loop_
_entity.id
_entity.type
_entity.pdbx_description
1 polymer ?
#
loop_
_entity_poly.entity_id
_entity_poly.type
_entity_poly.pdbx_seq_one_letter_code
_entity_poly.pdbx_strand_id
1 'polypeptide(L)'
;KGSIEHTEPANLRNETELKSGDYDVLVDNTLAASEYLKVGGIYTVIINEETSGVYKSNTVIVTEPNSMSIFWLIPQYVIMTLGEVMFSVTGLEFSYAQAPVTMKSVLQACWLLTVAFGNVIVVIIAELKLFDSQADEFFLFAGLMFVDMIIFMFVAYAYKPNNSSPHSEAEPLTPAETNEKVGIDNVAKTIDE
;
A
#
# COMPACT_ATOMS: atom_id res chain seq x y z
N LYS A 1 13.46 30.21 24.15
CA LYS A 1 13.05 31.48 23.50
C LYS A 1 14.32 32.12 22.95
N GLY A 2 14.68 31.76 21.72
CA GLY A 2 15.78 32.42 21.00
C GLY A 2 15.14 33.39 20.02
N SER A 3 15.65 34.62 19.95
CA SER A 3 15.43 35.47 18.79
C SER A 3 16.38 34.99 17.69
N ILE A 4 15.88 34.91 16.47
CA ILE A 4 16.72 34.71 15.28
C ILE A 4 16.64 36.01 14.52
N GLU A 5 17.78 36.66 14.35
CA GLU A 5 17.90 37.92 13.64
C GLU A 5 18.64 37.68 12.34
N HIS A 6 18.06 38.16 11.24
CA HIS A 6 18.71 38.16 9.94
C HIS A 6 19.04 39.61 9.58
N THR A 7 20.31 39.89 9.34
CA THR A 7 20.79 41.21 8.86
C THR A 7 20.70 41.33 7.33
N GLU A 8 20.39 40.23 6.65
CA GLU A 8 20.24 40.18 5.20
C GLU A 8 18.87 40.70 4.75
N PRO A 9 18.78 41.30 3.55
CA PRO A 9 17.51 41.76 3.02
C PRO A 9 16.52 40.60 2.83
N ALA A 10 15.25 40.83 3.16
CA ALA A 10 14.17 39.83 3.10
C ALA A 10 13.82 39.33 1.67
N ASN A 11 14.58 39.74 0.64
CA ASN A 11 14.43 39.23 -0.72
C ASN A 11 15.13 37.87 -0.92
N LEU A 12 16.03 37.46 0.00
CA LEU A 12 16.57 36.11 0.03
C LEU A 12 15.56 35.16 0.67
N ARG A 13 15.23 34.06 -0.02
CA ARG A 13 14.37 32.98 0.48
C ARG A 13 15.15 32.07 1.42
N ASN A 14 15.64 32.61 2.53
CA ASN A 14 16.34 31.81 3.53
C ASN A 14 15.33 31.02 4.36
N GLU A 15 15.48 29.70 4.38
CA GLU A 15 14.66 28.81 5.20
C GLU A 15 15.31 28.67 6.59
N THR A 16 14.52 28.86 7.64
CA THR A 16 14.98 28.71 9.02
C THR A 16 14.09 27.73 9.75
N GLU A 17 14.71 26.74 10.39
CA GLU A 17 13.99 25.78 11.21
C GLU A 17 13.61 26.41 12.55
N LEU A 18 12.31 26.51 12.80
CA LEU A 18 11.74 27.03 14.04
C LEU A 18 11.01 25.91 14.78
N LYS A 19 11.07 25.95 16.11
CA LYS A 19 10.26 25.05 16.96
C LYS A 19 8.80 25.49 16.89
N SER A 20 7.86 24.63 17.29
CA SER A 20 6.46 25.05 17.39
C SER A 20 6.27 26.05 18.53
N GLY A 21 5.47 27.09 18.30
CA GLY A 21 5.15 28.10 19.31
C GLY A 21 4.65 29.40 18.68
N ASP A 22 4.39 30.39 19.54
CA ASP A 22 4.07 31.76 19.14
C ASP A 22 5.36 32.52 18.78
N TYR A 23 5.37 33.14 17.60
CA TYR A 23 6.48 33.92 17.10
C TYR A 23 6.02 35.32 16.72
N ASP A 24 6.73 36.31 17.24
CA ASP A 24 6.59 37.70 16.83
C ASP A 24 7.66 38.00 15.76
N VAL A 25 7.21 38.44 14.60
CA VAL A 25 8.07 38.84 13.48
C VAL A 25 8.23 40.35 13.53
N LEU A 26 9.48 40.81 13.66
CA LEU A 26 9.84 42.22 13.78
C LEU A 26 10.66 42.61 12.55
N VAL A 27 10.34 43.76 11.94
CA VAL A 27 11.16 44.39 10.90
C VAL A 27 11.57 45.77 11.41
N ASP A 28 12.88 46.05 11.44
CA ASP A 28 13.43 47.29 12.00
C ASP A 28 12.85 47.65 13.38
N ASN A 29 12.73 46.63 14.24
CA ASN A 29 12.20 46.72 15.59
C ASN A 29 10.71 47.12 15.70
N THR A 30 9.97 47.09 14.58
CA THR A 30 8.52 47.29 14.49
C THR A 30 7.83 45.93 14.32
N LEU A 31 6.77 45.66 15.10
CA LEU A 31 6.01 44.42 15.00
C LEU A 31 5.31 44.33 13.64
N ALA A 32 5.74 43.37 12.81
CA ALA A 32 5.18 43.14 11.48
C ALA A 32 4.10 42.04 11.51
N ALA A 33 4.30 40.97 12.27
CA ALA A 33 3.35 39.86 12.39
C ALA A 33 3.46 39.15 13.75
N SER A 34 2.40 38.47 14.18
CA SER A 34 2.46 37.47 15.24
C SER A 34 1.76 36.23 14.73
N GLU A 35 2.47 35.11 14.67
CA GLU A 35 2.00 33.87 14.04
C GLU A 35 2.28 32.67 14.95
N TYR A 36 1.31 31.75 15.00
CA TYR A 36 1.46 30.51 15.72
C TYR A 36 1.90 29.39 14.76
N LEU A 37 3.14 28.95 14.91
CA LEU A 37 3.72 27.91 14.06
C LEU A 37 3.45 26.53 14.67
N LYS A 38 2.67 25.71 13.96
CA LYS A 38 2.44 24.29 14.29
C LYS A 38 3.49 23.39 13.65
N VAL A 39 3.78 22.26 14.29
CA VAL A 39 4.79 21.27 13.86
C VAL A 39 4.49 20.72 12.45
N GLY A 40 5.54 20.57 11.64
CA GLY A 40 5.47 19.90 10.34
C GLY A 40 4.85 20.72 9.21
N GLY A 41 4.42 21.96 9.48
CA GLY A 41 3.99 22.89 8.45
C GLY A 41 5.15 23.76 7.95
N ILE A 42 5.15 24.08 6.66
CA ILE A 42 6.05 25.08 6.08
C ILE A 42 5.26 26.37 5.95
N TYR A 43 5.73 27.44 6.61
CA TYR A 43 5.09 28.73 6.64
C TYR A 43 5.95 29.74 5.88
N THR A 44 5.34 30.46 4.94
CA THR A 44 5.99 31.58 4.24
C THR A 44 5.34 32.87 4.71
N VAL A 45 6.10 33.68 5.45
CA VAL A 45 5.66 35.02 5.86
C VAL A 45 6.12 36.02 4.80
N ILE A 46 5.17 36.62 4.10
CA ILE A 46 5.42 37.67 3.11
C ILE A 46 5.24 39.01 3.81
N ILE A 47 6.28 39.83 3.84
CA ILE A 47 6.24 41.16 4.44
C ILE A 47 6.34 42.21 3.33
N ASN A 48 5.42 43.16 3.34
CA ASN A 48 5.41 44.29 2.42
C ASN A 48 5.44 45.60 3.22
N GLU A 49 6.30 46.52 2.83
CA GLU A 49 6.36 47.86 3.41
C GLU A 49 5.37 48.79 2.70
N GLU A 50 4.44 49.36 3.45
CA GLU A 50 3.52 50.39 2.97
C GLU A 50 4.17 51.78 3.05
N THR A 51 3.74 52.72 2.20
CA THR A 51 4.36 54.06 2.02
C THR A 51 4.42 54.92 3.31
N SER A 52 3.79 54.48 4.38
CA SER A 52 3.73 55.08 5.72
C SER A 52 4.73 54.51 6.73
N GLY A 53 5.62 53.58 6.34
CA GLY A 53 6.53 52.89 7.26
C GLY A 53 5.81 51.83 8.12
N VAL A 54 4.62 51.42 7.70
CA VAL A 54 3.84 50.33 8.31
C VAL A 54 4.10 49.06 7.50
N TYR A 55 4.47 47.98 8.18
CA TYR A 55 4.67 46.68 7.54
C TYR A 55 3.35 45.89 7.54
N LYS A 56 2.95 45.41 6.36
CA LYS A 56 1.85 44.46 6.20
C LYS A 56 2.42 43.07 5.98
N SER A 57 2.12 42.15 6.88
CA SER A 57 2.46 40.74 6.71
C SER A 57 1.29 39.93 6.16
N ASN A 58 1.57 38.96 5.30
CA ASN A 58 0.65 37.90 4.94
C ASN A 58 1.36 36.55 5.06
N THR A 59 0.81 35.65 5.86
CA THR A 59 1.38 34.33 6.11
C THR A 59 0.67 33.31 5.25
N VAL A 60 1.41 32.69 4.33
CA VAL A 60 0.94 31.61 3.48
C VAL A 60 1.44 30.28 4.02
N ILE A 61 0.51 29.38 4.32
CA ILE A 61 0.82 28.01 4.71
C ILE A 61 1.08 27.23 3.41
N VAL A 62 2.34 26.84 3.17
CA VAL A 62 2.75 26.10 1.96
C VAL A 62 2.48 24.61 2.13
N THR A 63 2.62 24.11 3.35
CA THR A 63 2.32 22.73 3.70
C THR A 63 1.52 22.72 4.99
N GLU A 64 0.39 22.03 4.98
CA GLU A 64 -0.47 21.93 6.14
C GLU A 64 0.29 21.32 7.33
N PRO A 65 0.12 21.89 8.53
CA PRO A 65 0.76 21.35 9.70
C PRO A 65 0.24 19.96 10.03
N ASN A 66 1.13 19.13 10.57
CA ASN A 66 0.80 17.76 10.86
C ASN A 66 -0.28 17.69 11.95
N SER A 67 -1.46 17.18 11.58
CA SER A 67 -2.64 17.10 12.44
C SER A 67 -2.88 15.69 12.99
N MET A 68 -2.24 14.65 12.43
CA MET A 68 -2.49 13.26 12.78
C MET A 68 -1.19 12.48 13.03
N SER A 69 -1.19 11.69 14.10
CA SER A 69 -0.07 10.80 14.41
C SER A 69 0.06 9.70 13.36
N ILE A 70 1.29 9.45 12.88
CA ILE A 70 1.61 8.33 11.97
C ILE A 70 1.21 6.97 12.57
N PHE A 71 1.12 6.87 13.90
CA PHE A 71 0.69 5.66 14.59
C PHE A 71 -0.74 5.22 14.22
N TRP A 72 -1.60 6.12 13.74
CA TRP A 72 -2.95 5.78 13.26
C TRP A 72 -2.96 4.93 11.98
N LEU A 73 -1.85 4.89 11.26
CA LEU A 73 -1.68 4.06 10.06
C LEU A 73 -1.57 2.57 10.42
N ILE A 74 -0.98 2.26 11.59
CA ILE A 74 -0.73 0.89 12.04
C ILE A 74 -2.01 0.03 12.06
N PRO A 75 -3.11 0.41 12.73
CA PRO A 75 -4.31 -0.41 12.77
C PRO A 75 -4.92 -0.64 11.38
N GLN A 76 -4.85 0.35 10.48
CA GLN A 76 -5.34 0.21 9.11
C GLN A 76 -4.57 -0.86 8.33
N TYR A 77 -3.23 -0.84 8.39
CA TYR A 77 -2.40 -1.83 7.71
C TYR A 77 -2.61 -3.24 8.28
N VAL A 78 -2.76 -3.38 9.60
CA VAL A 78 -3.04 -4.67 10.22
C VAL A 78 -4.36 -5.25 9.71
N ILE A 79 -5.45 -4.46 9.69
CA ILE A 79 -6.76 -4.97 9.24
C ILE A 79 -6.72 -5.32 7.74
N MET A 80 -6.12 -4.47 6.91
CA MET A 80 -6.01 -4.71 5.47
C MET A 80 -5.22 -5.98 5.15
N THR A 81 -4.05 -6.16 5.78
CA THR A 81 -3.19 -7.34 5.55
C THR A 81 -3.84 -8.62 6.05
N LEU A 82 -4.55 -8.60 7.19
CA LEU A 82 -5.32 -9.75 7.65
C LEU A 82 -6.42 -10.12 6.65
N GLY A 83 -7.14 -9.14 6.11
CA GLY A 83 -8.15 -9.35 5.06
C GLY A 83 -7.55 -9.96 3.80
N GLU A 84 -6.40 -9.44 3.35
CA GLU A 84 -5.68 -9.95 2.18
C GLU A 84 -5.27 -11.41 2.36
N VAL A 85 -4.66 -11.78 3.49
CA VAL A 85 -4.25 -13.16 3.74
C VAL A 85 -5.47 -14.10 3.82
N MET A 86 -6.54 -13.67 4.50
CA MET A 86 -7.75 -14.46 4.64
C MET A 86 -8.52 -14.67 3.35
N PHE A 87 -8.39 -13.79 2.36
CA PHE A 87 -9.09 -13.90 1.07
C PHE A 87 -8.19 -14.45 -0.04
N SER A 88 -7.01 -13.86 -0.22
CA SER A 88 -6.11 -14.15 -1.35
C SER A 88 -5.46 -15.52 -1.23
N VAL A 89 -4.85 -15.81 -0.06
CA VAL A 89 -4.10 -17.07 0.13
C VAL A 89 -5.07 -18.27 0.19
N THR A 90 -6.13 -18.15 0.99
CA THR A 90 -7.14 -19.21 1.14
C THR A 90 -7.94 -19.42 -0.16
N GLY A 91 -8.25 -18.35 -0.90
CA GLY A 91 -8.99 -18.42 -2.17
C GLY A 91 -8.20 -19.15 -3.25
N LEU A 92 -6.90 -18.89 -3.34
CA LEU A 92 -6.00 -19.62 -4.24
C LEU A 92 -5.86 -21.09 -3.84
N GLU A 93 -5.65 -21.39 -2.55
CA GLU A 93 -5.55 -22.76 -2.04
C GLU A 93 -6.83 -23.56 -2.32
N PHE A 94 -7.99 -22.96 -2.05
CA PHE A 94 -9.29 -23.55 -2.37
C PHE A 94 -9.47 -23.78 -3.86
N SER A 95 -9.08 -22.80 -4.69
CA SER A 95 -9.17 -22.92 -6.15
C SER A 95 -8.29 -24.04 -6.69
N TYR A 96 -7.09 -24.24 -6.12
CA TYR A 96 -6.22 -25.35 -6.49
C TYR A 96 -6.76 -26.71 -6.03
N ALA A 97 -7.43 -26.79 -4.89
CA ALA A 97 -8.06 -28.03 -4.43
C ALA A 97 -9.24 -28.47 -5.31
N GLN A 98 -9.94 -27.51 -5.94
CA GLN A 98 -11.09 -27.77 -6.80
C GLN A 98 -10.73 -27.96 -8.28
N ALA A 99 -9.52 -27.56 -8.70
CA ALA A 99 -9.08 -27.62 -10.09
C ALA A 99 -8.34 -28.93 -10.44
N PRO A 100 -8.47 -29.43 -11.69
CA PRO A 100 -7.65 -30.54 -12.17
C PRO A 100 -6.14 -30.23 -12.12
N VAL A 101 -5.31 -31.24 -11.83
CA VAL A 101 -3.85 -31.10 -11.62
C VAL A 101 -3.11 -30.44 -12.78
N THR A 102 -3.61 -30.59 -14.01
CA THR A 102 -3.03 -30.02 -15.23
C THR A 102 -3.31 -28.53 -15.42
N MET A 103 -4.21 -27.92 -14.63
CA MET A 103 -4.67 -26.54 -14.84
C MET A 103 -4.11 -25.52 -13.83
N LYS A 104 -3.27 -25.94 -12.87
CA LYS A 104 -2.77 -25.04 -11.81
C LYS A 104 -2.15 -23.74 -12.35
N SER A 105 -1.34 -23.82 -13.42
CA SER A 105 -0.73 -22.63 -14.04
C SER A 105 -1.75 -21.69 -14.69
N VAL A 106 -2.83 -22.22 -15.26
CA VAL A 106 -3.91 -21.41 -15.86
C VAL A 106 -4.69 -20.69 -14.77
N LEU A 107 -4.96 -21.35 -13.63
CA LEU A 107 -5.60 -20.70 -12.48
C LEU A 107 -4.77 -19.53 -11.94
N GLN A 108 -3.46 -19.72 -11.79
CA GLN A 108 -2.58 -18.62 -11.37
C GLN A 108 -2.61 -17.46 -12.35
N ALA A 109 -2.60 -17.73 -13.66
CA ALA A 109 -2.71 -16.69 -14.68
C ALA A 109 -4.06 -15.96 -14.62
N CYS A 110 -5.16 -16.68 -14.44
CA CYS A 110 -6.49 -16.09 -14.24
C CYS A 110 -6.56 -15.25 -12.96
N TRP A 111 -5.93 -15.70 -11.88
CA TRP A 111 -5.85 -14.93 -10.63
C TRP A 111 -5.08 -13.62 -10.81
N LEU A 112 -3.94 -13.64 -11.49
CA LEU A 112 -3.20 -12.41 -11.79
C LEU A 112 -3.98 -11.48 -12.74
N LEU A 113 -4.76 -12.04 -13.64
CA LEU A 113 -5.63 -11.28 -14.53
C LEU A 113 -6.73 -10.55 -13.75
N THR A 114 -7.34 -11.16 -12.74
CA THR A 114 -8.35 -10.47 -11.91
C THR A 114 -7.73 -9.34 -11.10
N VAL A 115 -6.52 -9.53 -10.56
CA VAL A 115 -5.76 -8.46 -9.88
C VAL A 115 -5.48 -7.30 -10.84
N ALA A 116 -5.01 -7.59 -12.06
CA ALA A 116 -4.77 -6.56 -13.07
C ALA A 116 -6.05 -5.79 -13.41
N PHE A 117 -7.17 -6.49 -13.57
CA PHE A 117 -8.47 -5.85 -13.82
C PHE A 117 -8.92 -4.95 -12.66
N GLY A 118 -8.75 -5.40 -11.41
CA GLY A 118 -9.02 -4.59 -10.22
C GLY A 118 -8.20 -3.29 -10.20
N ASN A 119 -6.91 -3.37 -10.51
CA ASN A 119 -6.05 -2.19 -10.60
C ASN A 119 -6.49 -1.22 -11.69
N VAL A 120 -6.95 -1.73 -12.85
CA VAL A 120 -7.49 -0.87 -13.93
C VAL A 120 -8.73 -0.11 -13.46
N ILE A 121 -9.64 -0.75 -12.71
CA ILE A 121 -10.82 -0.08 -12.14
C ILE A 121 -10.41 1.06 -11.22
N VAL A 122 -9.43 0.86 -10.35
CA VAL A 122 -8.93 1.89 -9.44
C VAL A 122 -8.39 3.09 -10.21
N VAL A 123 -7.57 2.85 -11.24
CA VAL A 123 -7.01 3.93 -12.09
C VAL A 123 -8.12 4.70 -12.79
N ILE A 124 -9.12 4.02 -13.35
CA ILE A 124 -10.25 4.67 -14.02
C ILE A 124 -11.00 5.58 -13.04
N ILE A 125 -11.30 5.10 -11.84
CA ILE A 125 -12.03 5.89 -10.84
C ILE A 125 -11.23 7.14 -10.42
N ALA A 126 -9.92 7.00 -10.21
CA ALA A 126 -9.04 8.10 -9.83
C ALA A 126 -8.94 9.18 -10.93
N GLU A 127 -8.79 8.77 -12.20
CA GLU A 127 -8.67 9.71 -13.33
C GLU A 127 -9.98 10.44 -13.65
N LEU A 128 -11.13 9.81 -13.38
CA LEU A 128 -12.43 10.41 -13.64
C LEU A 128 -12.76 11.57 -12.69
N LYS A 129 -12.01 11.78 -11.59
CA LYS A 129 -12.19 12.86 -10.60
C LYS A 129 -13.66 13.09 -10.26
N LEU A 130 -14.38 12.01 -9.99
CA LEU A 130 -15.84 12.06 -9.79
C LEU A 130 -16.24 12.81 -8.51
N PHE A 131 -15.32 12.99 -7.57
CA PHE A 131 -15.56 13.67 -6.30
C PHE A 131 -14.49 14.73 -6.04
N ASP A 132 -14.91 15.89 -5.52
CA ASP A 132 -14.02 16.97 -5.10
C ASP A 132 -13.30 16.64 -3.77
N SER A 133 -13.84 15.68 -3.01
CA SER A 133 -13.31 15.27 -1.70
C SER A 133 -12.77 13.84 -1.75
N GLN A 134 -11.52 13.66 -1.29
CA GLN A 134 -10.86 12.36 -1.17
C GLN A 134 -11.61 11.38 -0.25
N ALA A 135 -12.34 11.91 0.75
CA ALA A 135 -13.10 11.08 1.67
C ALA A 135 -14.23 10.32 0.97
N ASP A 136 -14.91 10.97 0.01
CA ASP A 136 -16.03 10.38 -0.73
C ASP A 136 -15.53 9.26 -1.65
N GLU A 137 -14.34 9.41 -2.22
CA GLU A 137 -13.67 8.37 -3.00
C GLU A 137 -13.39 7.11 -2.14
N PHE A 138 -12.90 7.28 -0.91
CA PHE A 138 -12.70 6.17 0.02
C PHE A 138 -14.03 5.49 0.41
N PHE A 139 -15.11 6.25 0.60
CA PHE A 139 -16.44 5.68 0.85
C PHE A 139 -16.98 4.91 -0.36
N LEU A 140 -16.71 5.37 -1.58
CA LEU A 140 -17.06 4.63 -2.79
C LEU A 140 -16.36 3.27 -2.82
N PHE A 141 -15.04 3.23 -2.60
CA PHE A 141 -14.29 1.97 -2.58
C PHE A 141 -14.77 1.03 -1.46
N ALA A 142 -15.05 1.56 -0.27
CA ALA A 142 -15.62 0.78 0.81
C ALA A 142 -17.00 0.21 0.45
N GLY A 143 -17.85 0.99 -0.21
CA GLY A 143 -19.15 0.55 -0.71
C GLY A 143 -19.04 -0.55 -1.76
N LEU A 144 -18.11 -0.40 -2.71
CA LEU A 144 -17.84 -1.40 -3.74
C LEU A 144 -17.41 -2.74 -3.11
N MET A 145 -16.48 -2.70 -2.16
CA MET A 145 -16.04 -3.90 -1.42
C MET A 145 -17.18 -4.57 -0.64
N PHE A 146 -18.07 -3.77 -0.04
CA PHE A 146 -19.22 -4.30 0.70
C PHE A 146 -20.23 -5.00 -0.23
N VAL A 147 -20.49 -4.43 -1.40
CA VAL A 147 -21.34 -5.06 -2.42
C VAL A 147 -20.71 -6.37 -2.92
N ASP A 148 -19.41 -6.38 -3.22
CA ASP A 148 -18.70 -7.59 -3.63
C ASP A 148 -18.75 -8.68 -2.55
N MET A 149 -18.63 -8.32 -1.27
CA MET A 149 -18.78 -9.25 -0.16
C MET A 149 -20.17 -9.90 -0.12
N ILE A 150 -21.23 -9.12 -0.37
CA ILE A 150 -22.60 -9.63 -0.42
C ILE A 150 -22.76 -10.60 -1.60
N ILE A 151 -22.29 -10.22 -2.79
CA ILE A 151 -22.36 -11.07 -3.98
C ILE A 151 -21.60 -12.38 -3.74
N PHE A 152 -20.38 -12.29 -3.19
CA PHE A 152 -19.57 -13.45 -2.84
C PHE A 152 -20.29 -14.37 -1.84
N MET A 153 -20.94 -13.81 -0.82
CA MET A 153 -21.71 -14.57 0.16
C MET A 153 -22.85 -15.37 -0.50
N PHE A 154 -23.58 -14.77 -1.44
CA PHE A 154 -24.64 -15.46 -2.16
C PHE A 154 -24.10 -16.58 -3.06
N VAL A 155 -23.01 -16.32 -3.78
CA VAL A 155 -22.37 -17.34 -4.63
C VAL A 155 -21.82 -18.50 -3.78
N ALA A 156 -21.19 -18.20 -2.65
CA ALA A 156 -20.66 -19.20 -1.72
C ALA A 156 -21.78 -20.08 -1.15
N TYR A 157 -22.96 -19.51 -0.84
CA TYR A 157 -24.11 -20.28 -0.38
C TYR A 157 -24.65 -21.24 -1.46
N ALA A 158 -24.58 -20.85 -2.72
CA ALA A 158 -25.01 -21.68 -3.85
C ALA A 158 -23.93 -22.68 -4.34
N TYR A 159 -22.71 -22.59 -3.81
CA TYR A 159 -21.58 -23.39 -4.29
C TYR A 159 -21.65 -24.83 -3.78
N LYS A 160 -21.56 -25.80 -4.70
CA LYS A 160 -21.49 -27.22 -4.37
C LYS A 160 -20.06 -27.73 -4.60
N PRO A 161 -19.33 -28.15 -3.54
CA PRO A 161 -17.95 -28.60 -3.69
C PRO A 161 -17.85 -29.88 -4.51
N ASN A 162 -16.84 -29.94 -5.38
CA ASN A 162 -16.51 -31.15 -6.12
C ASN A 162 -15.58 -32.00 -5.25
N ASN A 163 -16.02 -33.21 -4.88
CA ASN A 163 -15.18 -34.15 -4.15
C ASN A 163 -14.21 -34.82 -5.12
N SER A 164 -13.12 -34.15 -5.47
CA SER A 164 -11.97 -34.79 -6.09
C SER A 164 -11.36 -35.76 -5.07
N SER A 165 -11.47 -37.07 -5.33
CA SER A 165 -10.80 -38.13 -4.55
C SER A 165 -9.33 -37.74 -4.26
N PRO A 166 -8.76 -38.07 -3.07
CA PRO A 166 -7.38 -37.73 -2.68
C PRO A 166 -6.30 -38.53 -3.46
N HIS A 167 -6.56 -38.89 -4.71
CA HIS A 167 -5.64 -39.58 -5.60
C HIS A 167 -5.25 -38.67 -6.77
N SER A 168 -4.39 -37.67 -6.56
CA SER A 168 -3.62 -37.09 -7.69
C SER A 168 -2.45 -36.17 -7.30
N GLU A 169 -1.78 -36.42 -6.18
CA GLU A 169 -0.60 -35.62 -5.81
C GLU A 169 0.65 -36.46 -5.47
N ALA A 170 0.57 -37.79 -5.62
CA ALA A 170 1.68 -38.71 -5.31
C ALA A 170 2.13 -39.59 -6.49
N GLU A 171 1.68 -39.35 -7.72
CA GLU A 171 2.31 -39.99 -8.89
C GLU A 171 3.29 -39.02 -9.55
N PRO A 172 4.61 -39.32 -9.53
CA PRO A 172 5.58 -38.52 -10.26
C PRO A 172 5.28 -38.65 -11.77
N LEU A 173 5.23 -37.51 -12.47
CA LEU A 173 5.00 -37.42 -13.91
C LEU A 173 6.18 -37.93 -14.77
N THR A 174 7.10 -38.69 -14.19
CA THR A 174 8.25 -39.26 -14.87
C THR A 174 8.09 -40.79 -14.88
N PRO A 175 8.12 -41.48 -16.03
CA PRO A 175 8.24 -42.93 -16.04
C PRO A 175 9.50 -43.29 -15.25
N ALA A 176 9.40 -44.22 -14.29
CA ALA A 176 10.56 -44.76 -13.62
C ALA A 176 11.52 -45.31 -14.70
N GLU A 177 12.72 -44.75 -14.81
CA GLU A 177 13.78 -45.37 -15.59
C GLU A 177 14.03 -46.76 -15.00
N THR A 178 13.62 -47.79 -15.74
CA THR A 178 14.06 -49.17 -15.50
C THR A 178 15.58 -49.19 -15.66
N ASN A 179 16.30 -49.01 -14.55
CA ASN A 179 17.71 -49.34 -14.47
C ASN A 179 17.81 -50.87 -14.51
N GLU A 180 17.80 -51.42 -15.72
CA GLU A 180 18.21 -52.79 -16.00
C GLU A 180 19.72 -52.88 -15.73
N LYS A 181 20.08 -53.02 -14.45
CA LYS A 181 21.40 -53.52 -14.08
C LYS A 181 21.42 -54.99 -14.47
N VAL A 182 21.84 -55.27 -15.70
CA VAL A 182 22.35 -56.58 -16.09
C VAL A 182 23.56 -56.86 -15.19
N GLY A 183 23.30 -57.55 -14.08
CA GLY A 183 24.34 -58.13 -13.24
C GLY A 183 25.07 -59.17 -14.08
N ILE A 184 26.31 -58.89 -14.44
CA ILE A 184 27.22 -59.90 -14.96
C ILE A 184 27.58 -60.78 -13.77
N ASP A 185 26.92 -61.94 -13.66
CA ASP A 185 27.22 -62.97 -12.67
C ASP A 185 28.64 -63.52 -12.93
N ASN A 186 29.64 -62.97 -12.24
CA ASN A 186 30.96 -63.58 -12.16
C ASN A 186 30.91 -64.72 -11.13
N VAL A 187 30.52 -65.90 -11.60
CA VAL A 187 30.64 -67.16 -10.84
C VAL A 187 32.13 -67.46 -10.66
N ALA A 188 32.66 -67.18 -9.47
CA ALA A 188 33.93 -67.72 -9.04
C ALA A 188 33.78 -69.23 -8.84
N LYS A 189 34.27 -70.01 -9.81
CA LYS A 189 34.35 -71.46 -9.74
C LYS A 189 35.37 -71.85 -8.67
N THR A 190 34.89 -72.24 -7.48
CA THR A 190 35.71 -72.93 -6.49
C THR A 190 36.08 -74.30 -7.05
N ILE A 191 37.37 -74.57 -7.12
CA ILE A 191 37.95 -75.85 -7.49
C ILE A 191 38.16 -76.60 -6.18
N ASP A 192 37.41 -77.68 -5.95
CA ASP A 192 37.73 -78.66 -4.91
C ASP A 192 37.47 -80.08 -5.49
N GLU A 193 38.59 -80.84 -5.51
CA GLU A 193 38.85 -82.28 -5.75
C GLU A 193 38.20 -83.05 -6.93
#